data_AF-A0A8S1FBJ4-F1
#
_entry.id   AF-A0A8S1FBJ4-F1
#
_cell.length_a   1.000
_cell.length_b   1.000
_cell.length_c   1.000
_cell.angle_alpha   90.00
_cell.angle_beta   90.00
_cell.angle_gamma   90.00
#
_symmetry.space_group_name_H-M   'P 1'
#
loop_
_entity.id
_entity.type
_entity.pdbx_description
1 polymer ?
#
loop_
_entity_poly.entity_id
_entity_poly.type
_entity_poly.pdbx_seq_one_letter_code
_entity_poly.pdbx_strand_id
1 'polypeptide(L)'
;MLLHDIQELQNRVEDSKSNENEYPKTLSAISDAYIFCFAIFLGHHYFTNIFAGILVFCVERTFASFLITDYEQHPRSYISAILVTISTIVTMFISAMTLTDFFSIIAILAMTYGIVTLLLIIYALVYFYNYRLHHKITRTNSNDMYSLAFRYQLRENLKAFKLARQIVAILSGFGALNVTLLCAVYLNVIPIPMDIVVHSVEHEINLSPLLFCAVVIVSFNEWTKAFSKRLSRCRFIQFFHLSVSKATVQPARSEETELYFMQLQNYWL
;
A
#
# COMPACT_ATOMS: atom_id res chain seq x y z
N MET A 1 24.89 -1.83 -12.97
CA MET A 1 25.21 -0.44 -13.26
C MET A 1 25.75 0.25 -12.00
N LEU A 2 24.93 0.50 -10.97
CA LEU A 2 25.28 1.43 -9.89
C LEU A 2 26.44 0.99 -8.98
N LEU A 3 26.60 -0.30 -8.67
CA LEU A 3 27.64 -0.76 -7.75
C LEU A 3 29.02 -0.81 -8.42
N HIS A 4 29.08 -1.25 -9.68
CA HIS A 4 30.29 -1.18 -10.49
C HIS A 4 30.69 0.27 -10.79
N ASP A 5 29.73 1.15 -11.09
CA ASP A 5 30.00 2.57 -11.33
C ASP A 5 30.57 3.27 -10.08
N ILE A 6 30.08 2.92 -8.87
CA ILE A 6 30.65 3.38 -7.61
C ILE A 6 32.08 2.88 -7.44
N GLN A 7 32.36 1.62 -7.77
CA GLN A 7 33.69 1.03 -7.63
C GLN A 7 34.70 1.64 -8.62
N GLU A 8 34.25 1.97 -9.83
CA GLU A 8 35.05 2.71 -10.80
C GLU A 8 35.32 4.15 -10.33
N LEU A 9 34.32 4.84 -9.77
CA LEU A 9 34.50 6.17 -9.17
C LEU A 9 35.45 6.14 -7.97
N GLN A 10 35.40 5.10 -7.14
CA GLN A 10 36.33 4.91 -6.02
C GLN A 10 37.78 4.79 -6.50
N ASN A 11 38.02 4.00 -7.55
CA ASN A 11 39.35 3.90 -8.17
C ASN A 11 39.82 5.26 -8.70
N ARG A 12 38.93 6.03 -9.35
CA ARG A 12 39.24 7.39 -9.84
C ARG A 12 39.52 8.39 -8.74
N VAL A 13 38.93 8.23 -7.55
CA VAL A 13 39.24 9.05 -6.38
C VAL A 13 40.61 8.71 -5.80
N GLU A 14 41.05 7.45 -5.87
CA GLU A 14 42.41 7.08 -5.47
C GLU A 14 43.45 7.69 -6.42
N ASP A 15 43.18 7.68 -7.73
CA ASP A 15 44.05 8.28 -8.74
C ASP A 15 44.08 9.82 -8.66
N SER A 16 42.98 10.47 -8.26
CA SER A 16 42.89 11.93 -8.21
C SER A 16 43.50 12.57 -6.95
N LYS A 17 43.93 11.78 -5.95
CA LYS A 17 44.52 12.28 -4.69
C LYS A 17 45.74 13.18 -4.88
N SER A 18 46.48 13.03 -5.99
CA SER A 18 47.63 13.87 -6.32
C SER A 18 47.26 15.19 -7.01
N ASN A 19 46.00 15.37 -7.42
CA ASN A 19 45.53 16.55 -8.15
C ASN A 19 44.53 17.37 -7.30
N GLU A 20 45.05 18.46 -6.70
CA GLU A 20 44.36 19.30 -5.72
C GLU A 20 43.04 19.92 -6.22
N ASN A 21 42.89 20.07 -7.55
CA ASN A 21 41.68 20.61 -8.19
C ASN A 21 40.66 19.54 -8.61
N GLU A 22 41.08 18.28 -8.77
CA GLU A 22 40.26 17.18 -9.29
C GLU A 22 39.71 16.31 -8.16
N TYR A 23 40.51 16.08 -7.11
CA TYR A 23 40.13 15.35 -5.90
C TYR A 23 38.78 15.79 -5.29
N PRO A 24 38.51 17.08 -5.01
CA PRO A 24 37.24 17.48 -4.39
C PRO A 24 36.03 17.22 -5.30
N LYS A 25 36.19 17.30 -6.63
CA LYS A 25 35.12 17.05 -7.60
C LYS A 25 34.79 15.56 -7.71
N THR A 26 35.81 14.70 -7.69
CA THR A 26 35.60 13.24 -7.70
C THR A 26 35.03 12.75 -6.39
N LEU A 27 35.41 13.36 -5.26
CA LEU A 27 34.87 13.03 -3.94
C LEU A 27 33.40 13.42 -3.81
N SER A 28 33.00 14.59 -4.30
CA SER A 28 31.58 14.99 -4.33
C SER A 28 30.76 14.06 -5.22
N ALA A 29 31.28 13.65 -6.38
CA ALA A 29 30.60 12.72 -7.29
C ALA A 29 30.34 11.34 -6.65
N ILE A 30 31.28 10.81 -5.84
CA ILE A 30 31.06 9.58 -5.07
C ILE A 30 29.96 9.78 -4.02
N SER A 31 30.00 10.88 -3.28
CA SER A 31 28.98 11.19 -2.26
C SER A 31 27.60 11.27 -2.90
N ASP A 32 27.48 11.95 -4.04
CA ASP A 32 26.23 12.08 -4.79
C ASP A 32 25.72 10.71 -5.29
N ALA A 33 26.62 9.84 -5.75
CA ALA A 33 26.28 8.48 -6.19
C ALA A 33 25.71 7.62 -5.04
N TYR A 34 26.29 7.69 -3.84
CA TYR A 34 25.76 6.98 -2.67
C TYR A 34 24.39 7.52 -2.25
N ILE A 35 24.20 8.84 -2.25
CA ILE A 35 22.91 9.47 -1.95
C ILE A 35 21.85 9.01 -2.96
N PHE A 36 22.19 8.97 -4.24
CA PHE A 36 21.30 8.51 -5.30
C PHE A 36 20.92 7.04 -5.13
N CYS A 37 21.88 6.16 -4.85
CA CYS A 37 21.60 4.75 -4.60
C CYS A 37 20.69 4.55 -3.39
N PHE A 38 20.95 5.29 -2.30
CA PHE A 38 20.11 5.24 -1.12
C PHE A 38 18.69 5.74 -1.39
N ALA A 39 18.54 6.79 -2.20
CA ALA A 39 17.24 7.30 -2.62
C ALA A 39 16.46 6.27 -3.47
N ILE A 40 17.11 5.61 -4.44
CA ILE A 40 16.49 4.54 -5.24
C ILE A 40 16.03 3.39 -4.34
N PHE A 41 16.91 2.94 -3.44
CA PHE A 41 16.58 1.88 -2.50
C PHE A 41 15.36 2.21 -1.65
N LEU A 42 15.34 3.40 -1.05
CA LEU A 42 14.24 3.86 -0.22
C LEU A 42 12.94 3.99 -1.02
N GLY A 43 13.00 4.58 -2.22
CA GLY A 43 11.82 4.74 -3.08
C GLY A 43 11.21 3.39 -3.48
N HIS A 44 12.05 2.44 -3.89
CA HIS A 44 11.60 1.10 -4.26
C HIS A 44 11.09 0.30 -3.06
N HIS A 45 11.77 0.39 -1.90
CA HIS A 45 11.32 -0.22 -0.65
C HIS A 45 9.96 0.30 -0.24
N TYR A 46 9.81 1.62 -0.25
CA TYR A 46 8.56 2.29 0.06
C TYR A 46 7.42 1.81 -0.85
N PHE A 47 7.60 1.86 -2.17
CA PHE A 47 6.58 1.48 -3.14
C PHE A 47 6.11 0.03 -2.94
N THR A 48 7.05 -0.91 -2.83
CA THR A 48 6.72 -2.33 -2.64
C THR A 48 6.04 -2.56 -1.28
N ASN A 49 6.45 -1.83 -0.24
CA ASN A 49 5.89 -1.96 1.11
C ASN A 49 4.45 -1.44 1.22
N ILE A 50 4.01 -0.50 0.37
CA ILE A 50 2.58 -0.09 0.32
C ILE A 50 1.71 -1.29 -0.04
N PHE A 51 2.04 -1.99 -1.14
CA PHE A 51 1.26 -3.14 -1.60
C PHE A 51 1.34 -4.31 -0.62
N ALA A 52 2.54 -4.60 -0.11
CA ALA A 52 2.74 -5.64 0.89
C ALA A 52 2.01 -5.33 2.20
N GLY A 53 2.00 -4.07 2.64
CA GLY A 53 1.28 -3.61 3.82
C GLY A 53 -0.23 -3.77 3.71
N ILE A 54 -0.82 -3.47 2.54
CA ILE A 54 -2.25 -3.71 2.29
C ILE A 54 -2.59 -5.21 2.39
N LEU A 55 -1.73 -6.07 1.83
CA LEU A 55 -1.90 -7.52 1.93
C LEU A 55 -1.80 -8.00 3.38
N VAL A 56 -0.75 -7.59 4.11
CA VAL A 56 -0.55 -7.91 5.53
C VAL A 56 -1.75 -7.49 6.36
N PHE A 57 -2.27 -6.27 6.13
CA PHE A 57 -3.49 -5.80 6.77
C PHE A 57 -4.67 -6.73 6.51
N CYS A 58 -4.88 -7.17 5.27
CA CYS A 58 -6.00 -8.05 4.94
C CYS A 58 -5.85 -9.46 5.55
N VAL A 59 -4.62 -9.97 5.59
CA VAL A 59 -4.28 -11.27 6.20
C VAL A 59 -4.46 -11.20 7.72
N GLU A 60 -3.96 -10.17 8.38
CA GLU A 60 -4.13 -9.93 9.81
C GLU A 60 -5.61 -9.90 10.20
N ARG A 61 -6.43 -9.15 9.45
CA ARG A 61 -7.87 -9.06 9.69
C ARG A 61 -8.55 -10.44 9.55
N THR A 62 -8.10 -11.24 8.59
CA THR A 62 -8.59 -12.62 8.42
C THR A 62 -8.23 -13.50 9.62
N PHE A 63 -6.99 -13.42 10.11
CA PHE A 63 -6.56 -14.15 11.32
C PHE A 63 -7.30 -13.70 12.58
N ALA A 64 -7.55 -12.40 12.74
CA ALA A 64 -8.31 -11.87 13.87
C ALA A 64 -9.72 -12.48 13.95
N SER A 65 -10.37 -12.70 12.79
CA SER A 65 -11.66 -13.41 12.74
C SER A 65 -11.55 -14.88 13.11
N PHE A 66 -10.56 -15.61 12.61
CA PHE A 66 -10.40 -17.02 12.95
C PHE A 66 -10.04 -17.27 14.42
N LEU A 67 -9.27 -16.36 15.01
CA LEU A 67 -8.78 -16.46 16.38
C LEU A 67 -9.67 -15.71 17.38
N ILE A 68 -10.88 -15.31 16.99
CA ILE A 68 -11.74 -14.45 17.82
C ILE A 68 -12.00 -15.01 19.22
N THR A 69 -12.21 -16.31 19.34
CA THR A 69 -12.48 -17.00 20.61
C THR A 69 -11.32 -16.86 21.59
N ASP A 70 -10.09 -16.81 21.08
CA ASP A 70 -8.87 -16.62 21.87
C ASP A 70 -8.52 -15.14 22.08
N TYR A 71 -8.95 -14.27 21.15
CA TYR A 71 -8.64 -12.84 21.16
C TYR A 71 -9.29 -12.09 22.32
N GLU A 72 -10.45 -12.56 22.80
CA GLU A 72 -11.12 -11.99 23.97
C GLU A 72 -10.36 -12.23 25.28
N GLN A 73 -9.49 -13.24 25.31
CA GLN A 73 -8.75 -13.63 26.53
C GLN A 73 -7.32 -13.07 26.56
N HIS A 74 -6.68 -12.88 25.40
CA HIS A 74 -5.30 -12.41 25.32
C HIS A 74 -5.10 -11.43 24.16
N PRO A 75 -4.61 -10.19 24.39
CA PRO A 75 -4.30 -9.26 23.30
C PRO A 75 -3.09 -9.77 22.49
N ARG A 76 -3.31 -10.16 21.23
CA ARG A 76 -2.29 -10.76 20.34
C ARG A 76 -1.70 -9.75 19.34
N SER A 77 -1.23 -8.60 19.82
CA SER A 77 -0.56 -7.60 18.96
C SER A 77 0.69 -8.14 18.24
N TYR A 78 1.29 -9.22 18.75
CA TYR A 78 2.46 -9.87 18.17
C TYR A 78 2.20 -10.46 16.77
N ILE A 79 0.98 -10.88 16.43
CA ILE A 79 0.67 -11.44 15.10
C ILE A 79 0.87 -10.37 14.02
N SER A 80 0.30 -9.19 14.25
CA SER A 80 0.47 -8.03 13.38
C SER A 80 1.93 -7.60 13.32
N ALA A 81 2.63 -7.53 14.47
CA ALA A 81 4.04 -7.18 14.51
C ALA A 81 4.90 -8.15 13.68
N ILE A 82 4.72 -9.46 13.83
CA ILE A 82 5.47 -10.48 13.08
C ILE A 82 5.19 -10.35 11.57
N LEU A 83 3.92 -10.20 11.18
CA LEU A 83 3.58 -10.06 9.75
C LEU A 83 4.21 -8.81 9.14
N VAL A 84 4.18 -7.68 9.83
CA VAL A 84 4.81 -6.43 9.39
C VAL A 84 6.34 -6.57 9.33
N THR A 85 6.95 -7.19 10.33
CA THR A 85 8.41 -7.43 10.36
C THR A 85 8.84 -8.31 9.20
N ILE A 86 8.17 -9.44 8.96
CA ILE A 86 8.47 -10.34 7.84
C ILE A 86 8.30 -9.61 6.51
N SER A 87 7.18 -8.91 6.33
CA SER A 87 6.91 -8.14 5.10
C SER A 87 7.99 -7.08 4.86
N THR A 88 8.40 -6.35 5.89
CA THR A 88 9.44 -5.33 5.79
C THR A 88 10.79 -5.94 5.44
N ILE A 89 11.17 -7.08 6.02
CA ILE A 89 12.42 -7.78 5.69
C ILE A 89 12.41 -8.25 4.23
N VAL A 90 11.31 -8.84 3.77
CA VAL A 90 11.17 -9.32 2.39
C VAL A 90 11.26 -8.16 1.40
N THR A 91 10.53 -7.07 1.63
CA THR A 91 10.58 -5.90 0.74
C THR A 91 11.94 -5.20 0.80
N MET A 92 12.61 -5.17 1.95
CA MET A 92 13.98 -4.66 2.08
C MET A 92 14.98 -5.49 1.25
N PHE A 93 14.85 -6.81 1.26
CA PHE A 93 15.67 -7.70 0.45
C PHE A 93 15.45 -7.47 -1.05
N ILE A 94 14.19 -7.38 -1.49
CA ILE A 94 13.84 -7.08 -2.88
C ILE A 94 14.44 -5.73 -3.31
N SER A 95 14.34 -4.70 -2.47
CA SER A 95 14.97 -3.39 -2.73
C SER A 95 16.48 -3.42 -2.78
N ALA A 96 17.13 -4.25 -1.98
CA ALA A 96 18.59 -4.38 -2.05
C ALA A 96 19.01 -5.00 -3.38
N MET A 97 18.23 -5.96 -3.91
CA MET A 97 18.49 -6.56 -5.22
C MET A 97 18.41 -5.55 -6.36
N THR A 98 17.61 -4.48 -6.26
CA THR A 98 17.52 -3.44 -7.30
C THR A 98 18.77 -2.57 -7.39
N LEU A 99 19.61 -2.53 -6.35
CA LEU A 99 20.89 -1.83 -6.38
C LEU A 99 22.00 -2.65 -7.03
N THR A 100 21.79 -3.96 -7.20
CA THR A 100 22.81 -4.85 -7.74
C THR A 100 22.84 -4.82 -9.26
N ASP A 101 24.03 -5.04 -9.82
CA ASP A 101 24.29 -4.89 -11.25
C ASP A 101 23.79 -6.06 -12.11
N PHE A 102 23.17 -7.06 -11.48
CA PHE A 102 22.69 -8.25 -12.15
C PHE A 102 21.55 -7.99 -13.13
N PHE A 103 20.81 -6.88 -12.98
CA PHE A 103 19.60 -6.61 -13.75
C PHE A 103 19.65 -5.27 -14.48
N SER A 104 19.16 -5.24 -15.72
CA SER A 104 18.91 -3.97 -16.43
C SER A 104 17.76 -3.21 -15.77
N ILE A 105 17.70 -1.88 -15.98
CA ILE A 105 16.62 -1.04 -15.46
C ILE A 105 15.24 -1.58 -15.88
N ILE A 106 15.13 -2.06 -17.12
CA ILE A 106 13.91 -2.68 -17.65
C ILE A 106 13.57 -3.97 -16.88
N ALA A 107 14.56 -4.81 -16.60
CA ALA A 107 14.37 -6.03 -15.81
C ALA A 107 13.94 -5.71 -14.37
N ILE A 108 14.52 -4.67 -13.75
CA ILE A 108 14.11 -4.20 -12.42
C ILE A 108 12.65 -3.74 -12.42
N LEU A 109 12.25 -2.90 -13.38
CA LEU A 109 10.85 -2.46 -13.52
C LEU A 109 9.90 -3.65 -13.73
N ALA A 110 10.25 -4.56 -14.64
CA ALA A 110 9.43 -5.76 -14.91
C ALA A 110 9.29 -6.66 -13.68
N MET A 111 10.37 -6.92 -12.94
CA MET A 111 10.32 -7.67 -11.67
C MET A 111 9.46 -6.97 -10.63
N THR A 112 9.59 -5.65 -10.50
CA THR A 112 8.81 -4.82 -9.56
C THR A 112 7.32 -4.99 -9.81
N TYR A 113 6.89 -4.74 -11.05
CA TYR A 113 5.48 -4.86 -11.42
C TYR A 113 4.99 -6.32 -11.37
N GLY A 114 5.86 -7.29 -11.64
CA GLY A 114 5.57 -8.71 -11.45
C GLY A 114 5.28 -9.07 -10.00
N ILE A 115 6.11 -8.61 -9.06
CA ILE A 115 5.92 -8.81 -7.61
C ILE A 115 4.64 -8.12 -7.13
N VAL A 116 4.40 -6.88 -7.55
CA VAL A 116 3.15 -6.17 -7.22
C VAL A 116 1.95 -6.94 -7.73
N THR A 117 1.99 -7.44 -8.98
CA THR A 117 0.91 -8.26 -9.55
C THR A 117 0.66 -9.52 -8.72
N LEU A 118 1.72 -10.21 -8.27
CA LEU A 118 1.60 -11.37 -7.39
C LEU A 118 0.93 -11.01 -6.07
N LEU A 119 1.34 -9.91 -5.42
CA LEU A 119 0.71 -9.41 -4.19
C LEU A 119 -0.78 -9.10 -4.39
N LEU A 120 -1.15 -8.52 -5.53
CA LEU A 120 -2.54 -8.26 -5.89
C LEU A 120 -3.37 -9.54 -6.08
N ILE A 121 -2.78 -10.59 -6.67
CA ILE A 121 -3.42 -11.90 -6.79
C ILE A 121 -3.66 -12.49 -5.40
N ILE A 122 -2.65 -12.48 -4.52
CA ILE A 122 -2.81 -12.99 -3.14
C ILE A 122 -3.89 -12.20 -2.40
N TYR A 123 -3.90 -10.87 -2.52
CA TYR A 123 -4.96 -10.02 -1.97
C TYR A 123 -6.34 -10.44 -2.50
N ALA A 124 -6.49 -10.64 -3.81
CA ALA A 124 -7.77 -11.05 -4.41
C ALA A 124 -8.24 -12.42 -3.90
N LEU A 125 -7.31 -13.36 -3.69
CA LEU A 125 -7.62 -14.67 -3.09
C LEU A 125 -8.12 -14.53 -1.65
N VAL A 126 -7.43 -13.74 -0.82
CA VAL A 126 -7.83 -13.46 0.57
C VAL A 126 -9.19 -12.77 0.62
N TYR A 127 -9.41 -11.79 -0.25
CA TYR A 127 -10.70 -11.09 -0.38
C TYR A 127 -11.82 -12.07 -0.75
N PHE A 128 -11.61 -12.87 -1.78
CA PHE A 128 -12.61 -13.79 -2.29
C PHE A 128 -12.94 -14.91 -1.30
N TYR A 129 -11.93 -15.41 -0.59
CA TYR A 129 -12.11 -16.36 0.49
C TYR A 129 -13.04 -15.81 1.58
N ASN A 130 -12.76 -14.61 2.09
CA ASN A 130 -13.58 -13.97 3.12
C ASN A 130 -14.99 -13.64 2.62
N TYR A 131 -15.12 -13.20 1.37
CA TYR A 131 -16.41 -12.93 0.75
C TYR A 131 -17.27 -14.20 0.65
N ARG A 132 -16.69 -15.31 0.18
CA ARG A 132 -17.37 -16.61 0.11
C ARG A 132 -17.77 -17.12 1.49
N LEU A 133 -16.89 -16.97 2.48
CA LEU A 133 -17.19 -17.38 3.86
C LEU A 133 -18.40 -16.61 4.42
N HIS A 134 -18.41 -15.29 4.24
CA HIS A 134 -19.54 -14.46 4.66
C HIS A 134 -20.83 -14.87 3.94
N HIS A 135 -20.77 -15.01 2.61
CA HIS A 135 -21.95 -15.39 1.83
C HIS A 135 -22.49 -16.77 2.22
N LYS A 136 -21.61 -17.73 2.51
CA LYS A 136 -22.00 -19.05 3.02
C LYS A 136 -22.78 -18.91 4.33
N ILE A 137 -22.24 -18.20 5.31
CA ILE A 137 -22.86 -18.03 6.63
C ILE A 137 -24.22 -17.34 6.54
N THR A 138 -24.34 -16.28 5.73
CA THR A 138 -25.61 -15.58 5.53
C THR A 138 -26.65 -16.46 4.83
N ARG A 139 -26.25 -17.28 3.86
CA ARG A 139 -27.18 -18.11 3.08
C ARG A 139 -27.65 -19.35 3.83
N THR A 140 -26.78 -20.00 4.61
CA THR A 140 -27.15 -21.22 5.34
C THR A 140 -27.94 -20.95 6.61
N ASN A 141 -28.19 -19.69 6.97
CA ASN A 141 -28.79 -19.29 8.25
C ASN A 141 -28.13 -20.05 9.43
N SER A 142 -26.83 -20.33 9.30
CA SER A 142 -26.06 -21.16 10.24
C SER A 142 -25.66 -20.33 11.46
N ASN A 143 -26.65 -19.65 12.03
CA ASN A 143 -26.54 -18.82 13.22
C ASN A 143 -26.13 -19.66 14.45
N ASP A 144 -26.42 -20.95 14.42
CA ASP A 144 -26.10 -21.89 15.50
C ASP A 144 -24.65 -22.40 15.42
N MET A 145 -24.01 -22.36 14.24
CA MET A 145 -22.65 -22.92 14.05
C MET A 145 -21.54 -21.88 14.30
N TYR A 146 -21.83 -20.59 14.16
CA TYR A 146 -20.84 -19.53 14.32
C TYR A 146 -21.27 -18.51 15.38
N SER A 147 -20.33 -18.13 16.25
CA SER A 147 -20.58 -17.12 17.28
C SER A 147 -21.03 -15.79 16.66
N LEU A 148 -21.80 -15.02 17.42
CA LEU A 148 -22.24 -13.68 17.01
C LEU A 148 -21.03 -12.76 16.76
N ALA A 149 -20.02 -12.83 17.62
CA ALA A 149 -18.79 -12.07 17.51
C ALA A 149 -18.05 -12.37 16.19
N PHE A 150 -17.96 -13.65 15.79
CA PHE A 150 -17.31 -14.05 14.54
C PHE A 150 -17.97 -13.41 13.32
N ARG A 151 -19.31 -13.45 13.28
CA ARG A 151 -20.11 -12.84 12.20
C ARG A 151 -19.93 -11.34 12.13
N TYR A 152 -19.89 -10.68 13.29
CA TYR A 152 -19.64 -9.25 13.39
C TYR A 152 -18.26 -8.88 12.83
N GLN A 153 -17.20 -9.58 13.26
CA GLN A 153 -15.85 -9.33 12.74
C GLN A 153 -15.73 -9.59 11.24
N LEU A 154 -16.33 -10.66 10.74
CA LEU A 154 -16.31 -10.97 9.30
C LEU A 154 -17.00 -9.88 8.47
N ARG A 155 -18.12 -9.33 8.96
CA ARG A 155 -18.82 -8.20 8.32
C ARG A 155 -17.97 -6.92 8.37
N GLU A 156 -17.28 -6.67 9.47
CA GLU A 156 -16.37 -5.54 9.61
C GLU A 156 -15.15 -5.67 8.69
N ASN A 157 -14.59 -6.87 8.56
CA ASN A 157 -13.49 -7.18 7.64
C ASN A 157 -13.85 -6.93 6.18
N LEU A 158 -15.05 -7.32 5.76
CA LEU A 158 -15.49 -7.03 4.38
C LEU A 158 -15.62 -5.52 4.11
N LYS A 159 -16.00 -4.71 5.11
CA LYS A 159 -15.98 -3.24 5.00
C LYS A 159 -14.55 -2.73 4.85
N ALA A 160 -13.63 -3.23 5.68
CA ALA A 160 -12.21 -2.88 5.59
C ALA A 160 -11.60 -3.27 4.23
N PHE A 161 -11.95 -4.44 3.70
CA PHE A 161 -11.46 -4.91 2.41
C PHE A 161 -12.03 -4.12 1.24
N LYS A 162 -13.27 -3.62 1.34
CA LYS A 162 -13.83 -2.71 0.34
C LYS A 162 -13.03 -1.41 0.24
N LEU A 163 -12.56 -0.93 1.38
CA LEU A 163 -11.69 0.25 1.50
C LEU A 163 -10.31 -0.04 0.90
N ALA A 164 -9.68 -1.15 1.28
CA ALA A 164 -8.44 -1.63 0.69
C ALA A 164 -8.54 -1.79 -0.83
N ARG A 165 -9.68 -2.28 -1.33
CA ARG A 165 -9.95 -2.44 -2.77
C ARG A 165 -9.93 -1.12 -3.53
N GLN A 166 -10.44 -0.04 -2.94
CA GLN A 166 -10.42 1.28 -3.58
C GLN A 166 -8.98 1.80 -3.72
N ILE A 167 -8.17 1.64 -2.67
CA ILE A 167 -6.75 2.00 -2.68
C ILE A 167 -6.02 1.19 -3.74
N VAL A 168 -6.18 -0.13 -3.71
CA VAL A 168 -5.59 -1.06 -4.67
C VAL A 168 -6.00 -0.72 -6.10
N ALA A 169 -7.28 -0.44 -6.36
CA ALA A 169 -7.76 -0.14 -7.72
C ALA A 169 -7.14 1.14 -8.29
N ILE A 170 -6.99 2.19 -7.48
CA ILE A 170 -6.37 3.45 -7.92
C ILE A 170 -4.88 3.22 -8.20
N LEU A 171 -4.14 2.65 -7.23
CA LEU A 171 -2.69 2.42 -7.37
C LEU A 171 -2.37 1.48 -8.53
N SER A 172 -3.07 0.33 -8.61
CA SER A 172 -2.88 -0.62 -9.71
C SER A 172 -3.32 -0.08 -11.07
N GLY A 173 -4.30 0.83 -11.12
CA GLY A 173 -4.69 1.51 -12.35
C GLY A 173 -3.57 2.38 -12.92
N PHE A 174 -2.94 3.21 -12.08
CA PHE A 174 -1.76 3.99 -12.48
C PHE A 174 -0.59 3.09 -12.86
N GLY A 175 -0.31 2.06 -12.06
CA GLY A 175 0.74 1.08 -12.37
C GLY A 175 0.52 0.35 -13.69
N ALA A 176 -0.72 -0.07 -14.00
CA ALA A 176 -1.05 -0.72 -15.26
C ALA A 176 -0.84 0.20 -16.47
N LEU A 177 -1.12 1.50 -16.33
CA LEU A 177 -0.82 2.49 -17.37
C LEU A 177 0.70 2.61 -17.59
N ASN A 178 1.49 2.67 -16.52
CA ASN A 178 2.95 2.71 -16.61
C ASN A 178 3.54 1.44 -17.24
N VAL A 179 3.05 0.26 -16.89
CA VAL A 179 3.46 -1.00 -17.53
C VAL A 179 3.08 -1.02 -19.01
N THR A 180 1.89 -0.56 -19.36
CA THR A 180 1.44 -0.51 -20.76
C THR A 180 2.32 0.45 -21.57
N LEU A 181 2.65 1.61 -21.01
CA LEU A 181 3.55 2.58 -21.63
C LEU A 181 4.96 2.01 -21.80
N LEU A 182 5.50 1.36 -20.77
CA LEU A 182 6.81 0.69 -20.82
C LEU A 182 6.85 -0.38 -21.92
N CYS A 183 5.82 -1.23 -22.00
CA CYS A 183 5.70 -2.23 -23.05
C CYS A 183 5.59 -1.61 -24.45
N ALA A 184 4.82 -0.53 -24.61
CA ALA A 184 4.65 0.15 -25.90
C ALA A 184 5.95 0.80 -26.40
N VAL A 185 6.73 1.40 -25.50
CA VAL A 185 8.05 1.97 -25.85
C VAL A 185 9.05 0.86 -26.15
N TYR A 186 9.10 -0.19 -25.33
CA TYR A 186 10.00 -1.33 -25.55
C TYR A 186 9.76 -2.05 -26.88
N LEU A 187 8.49 -2.22 -27.26
CA LEU A 187 8.07 -2.81 -28.53
C LEU A 187 8.16 -1.84 -29.72
N ASN A 188 8.65 -0.62 -29.52
CA ASN A 188 8.74 0.44 -30.53
C ASN A 188 7.39 0.79 -31.19
N VAL A 189 6.28 0.62 -30.47
CA VAL A 189 4.93 0.97 -30.96
C VAL A 189 4.74 2.48 -30.98
N ILE A 190 5.37 3.19 -30.02
CA ILE A 190 5.25 4.64 -29.86
C ILE A 190 6.66 5.23 -29.68
N PRO A 191 7.03 6.31 -30.39
CA PRO A 191 8.35 6.93 -30.31
C PRO A 191 8.46 7.88 -29.11
N ILE A 192 8.17 7.40 -27.90
CA ILE A 192 8.31 8.18 -26.67
C ILE A 192 9.71 7.92 -26.07
N PRO A 193 10.46 8.96 -25.67
CA PRO A 193 11.72 8.79 -24.95
C PRO A 193 11.55 8.02 -23.64
N MET A 194 12.49 7.13 -23.33
CA MET A 194 12.49 6.34 -22.08
C MET A 194 12.47 7.23 -20.83
N ASP A 195 13.07 8.42 -20.89
CA ASP A 195 13.09 9.38 -19.77
C ASP A 195 11.68 9.78 -19.33
N ILE A 196 10.72 9.90 -20.27
CA ILE A 196 9.33 10.20 -19.94
C ILE A 196 8.68 9.05 -19.18
N VAL A 197 8.99 7.80 -19.55
CA VAL A 197 8.49 6.61 -18.85
C VAL A 197 9.04 6.55 -17.43
N VAL A 198 10.34 6.80 -17.26
CA VAL A 198 10.99 6.84 -15.94
C VAL A 198 10.39 7.92 -15.06
N HIS A 199 10.21 9.15 -15.56
CA HIS A 199 9.56 10.23 -14.81
C HIS A 199 8.10 9.92 -14.44
N SER A 200 7.39 9.19 -15.29
CA SER A 200 6.01 8.75 -15.01
C SER A 200 5.96 7.77 -13.84
N VAL A 201 6.93 6.85 -13.77
CA VAL A 201 7.09 5.90 -12.65
C VAL A 201 7.50 6.64 -11.36
N GLU A 202 8.43 7.60 -11.45
CA GLU A 202 8.81 8.44 -10.31
C GLU A 202 7.62 9.21 -9.74
N HIS A 203 6.76 9.75 -10.60
CA HIS A 203 5.52 10.42 -10.18
C HIS A 203 4.54 9.45 -9.50
N GLU A 204 4.41 8.21 -10.00
CA GLU A 204 3.57 7.18 -9.36
C GLU A 204 4.04 6.90 -7.92
N ILE A 205 5.35 6.68 -7.74
CA ILE A 205 5.95 6.40 -6.44
C ILE A 205 5.71 7.57 -5.46
N ASN A 206 5.94 8.81 -5.91
CA ASN A 206 5.83 10.00 -5.08
C ASN A 206 4.37 10.42 -4.78
N LEU A 207 3.43 10.13 -5.68
CA LEU A 207 2.01 10.50 -5.52
C LEU A 207 1.22 9.47 -4.70
N SER A 208 1.67 8.21 -4.68
CA SER A 208 1.07 7.11 -3.92
C SER A 208 0.68 7.44 -2.46
N PRO A 209 1.52 8.09 -1.63
CA PRO A 209 1.13 8.47 -0.26
C PRO A 209 -0.02 9.49 -0.21
N LEU A 210 -0.03 10.47 -1.12
CA LEU A 210 -1.09 11.47 -1.17
C LEU A 210 -2.43 10.81 -1.54
N LEU A 211 -2.41 9.87 -2.50
CA LEU A 211 -3.58 9.10 -2.89
C LEU A 211 -4.07 8.19 -1.74
N PHE A 212 -3.15 7.51 -1.05
CA PHE A 212 -3.49 6.69 0.11
C PHE A 212 -4.19 7.53 1.20
N CYS A 213 -3.59 8.66 1.58
CA CYS A 213 -4.17 9.59 2.56
C CYS A 213 -5.54 10.12 2.12
N ALA A 214 -5.69 10.51 0.85
CA ALA A 214 -6.95 10.99 0.31
C ALA A 214 -8.06 9.93 0.41
N VAL A 215 -7.77 8.68 0.03
CA VAL A 215 -8.75 7.58 0.11
C VAL A 215 -9.14 7.30 1.57
N VAL A 216 -8.18 7.28 2.49
CA VAL A 216 -8.49 7.09 3.93
C VAL A 216 -9.38 8.22 4.44
N ILE A 217 -9.07 9.48 4.16
CA ILE A 217 -9.86 10.64 4.60
C ILE A 217 -11.30 10.58 4.06
N VAL A 218 -11.48 10.21 2.79
CA VAL A 218 -12.81 10.11 2.14
C VAL A 218 -13.60 8.90 2.65
N SER A 219 -12.92 7.82 3.02
CA SER A 219 -13.59 6.57 3.41
C SER A 219 -14.14 6.57 4.83
N PHE A 220 -13.61 7.43 5.70
CA PHE A 220 -14.10 7.57 7.07
C PHE A 220 -14.85 8.89 7.26
N ASN A 221 -16.19 8.80 7.33
CA ASN A 221 -17.07 9.97 7.46
C ASN A 221 -16.67 10.96 8.56
N GLU A 222 -16.15 10.48 9.69
CA GLU A 222 -15.69 11.33 10.79
C GLU A 222 -14.47 12.18 10.38
N TRP A 223 -13.52 11.56 9.68
CA TRP A 223 -12.35 12.25 9.13
C TRP A 223 -12.74 13.16 7.97
N THR A 224 -13.67 12.76 7.11
CA THR A 224 -14.17 13.62 6.03
C THR A 224 -14.84 14.89 6.57
N LYS A 225 -15.68 14.76 7.61
CA LYS A 225 -16.33 15.91 8.27
C LYS A 225 -15.31 16.80 8.98
N ALA A 226 -14.38 16.21 9.72
CA ALA A 226 -13.32 16.94 10.43
C ALA A 226 -12.40 17.68 9.44
N PHE A 227 -12.04 17.03 8.34
CA PHE A 227 -11.24 17.62 7.27
C PHE A 227 -12.01 18.75 6.58
N SER A 228 -13.26 18.53 6.17
CA SER A 228 -14.11 19.56 5.55
C SER A 228 -14.30 20.79 6.45
N LYS A 229 -14.52 20.61 7.76
CA LYS A 229 -14.62 21.71 8.75
C LYS A 229 -13.30 22.48 8.93
N ARG A 230 -12.16 21.86 8.68
CA ARG A 230 -10.84 22.51 8.74
C ARG A 230 -10.50 23.18 7.41
N LEU A 231 -10.88 22.57 6.29
CA LEU A 231 -10.76 23.10 4.94
C LEU A 231 -11.65 24.33 4.71
N SER A 232 -12.87 24.31 5.25
CA SER A 232 -13.82 25.44 5.19
C SER A 232 -13.38 26.66 6.02
N ARG A 233 -12.34 26.51 6.86
CA ARG A 233 -11.67 27.62 7.54
C ARG A 233 -10.51 28.21 6.71
N CYS A 234 -10.06 27.54 5.66
CA CYS A 234 -9.11 28.07 4.69
C CYS A 234 -9.87 28.78 3.57
N ARG A 235 -9.70 30.11 3.45
CA ARG A 235 -10.41 30.97 2.47
C ARG A 235 -10.14 30.61 0.99
N PHE A 236 -9.18 29.74 0.70
CA PHE A 236 -8.71 29.43 -0.65
C PHE A 236 -9.55 28.35 -1.39
N ILE A 237 -10.39 27.58 -0.69
CA ILE A 237 -11.04 26.37 -1.25
C ILE A 237 -12.58 26.51 -1.40
N GLN A 238 -13.14 27.69 -1.10
CA GLN A 238 -14.57 27.96 -1.36
C GLN A 238 -14.96 27.87 -2.85
N PHE A 239 -13.98 27.80 -3.77
CA PHE A 239 -14.22 27.73 -5.21
C PHE A 239 -14.52 26.32 -5.76
N PHE A 240 -14.08 25.24 -5.09
CA PHE A 240 -14.23 23.85 -5.57
C PHE A 240 -15.30 23.06 -4.82
N HIS A 241 -16.50 23.62 -4.68
CA HIS A 241 -17.65 22.92 -4.12
C HIS A 241 -18.18 21.85 -5.11
N LEU A 242 -17.38 20.82 -5.38
CA LEU A 242 -17.79 19.62 -6.11
C LEU A 242 -18.95 18.98 -5.33
N SER A 243 -20.11 18.92 -5.99
CA SER A 243 -21.31 18.24 -5.48
C SER A 243 -21.04 16.74 -5.38
N VAL A 244 -20.43 16.33 -4.27
CA VAL A 244 -20.46 14.93 -3.83
C VAL A 244 -21.91 14.63 -3.50
N SER A 245 -22.56 13.87 -4.39
CA SER A 245 -23.88 13.33 -4.15
C SER A 245 -23.89 12.67 -2.77
N LYS A 246 -24.80 13.14 -1.91
CA LYS A 246 -25.07 12.56 -0.60
C LYS A 246 -25.62 11.15 -0.82
N ALA A 247 -24.73 10.18 -1.00
CA ALA A 247 -25.09 8.79 -0.75
C ALA A 247 -25.33 8.68 0.75
N THR A 248 -26.61 8.78 1.13
CA THR A 248 -27.10 8.54 2.49
C THR A 248 -26.72 7.13 2.89
N VAL A 249 -25.54 6.95 3.49
CA VAL A 249 -25.24 5.77 4.28
C VAL A 249 -26.02 5.97 5.57
N GLN A 250 -27.20 5.34 5.64
CA GLN A 250 -27.95 5.18 6.89
C GLN A 250 -26.98 4.67 7.97
N PRO A 251 -27.08 5.17 9.21
CA PRO A 251 -26.23 4.76 10.31
C PRO A 251 -26.68 3.38 10.81
N ALA A 252 -26.50 2.33 10.02
CA ALA A 252 -26.70 0.94 10.45
C ALA A 252 -25.76 0.53 11.61
N ARG A 253 -24.88 1.43 12.06
CA ARG A 253 -23.95 1.25 13.17
C ARG A 253 -24.59 1.49 14.55
N SER A 254 -25.63 2.32 14.65
CA SER A 254 -26.30 2.56 15.95
C SER A 254 -27.37 1.53 16.22
N GLU A 255 -28.27 1.26 15.27
CA GLU A 255 -29.44 0.38 15.52
C GLU A 255 -29.07 -1.05 15.93
N GLU A 256 -28.11 -1.71 15.27
CA GLU A 256 -27.72 -3.09 15.65
C GLU A 256 -27.00 -3.15 17.00
N THR A 257 -26.17 -2.15 17.32
CA THR A 257 -25.43 -2.06 18.59
C THR A 257 -26.37 -1.74 19.75
N GLU A 258 -27.33 -0.85 19.49
CA GLU A 258 -28.35 -0.43 20.45
C GLU A 258 -29.37 -1.54 20.69
N LEU A 259 -29.77 -2.27 19.65
CA LEU A 259 -30.53 -3.52 19.76
C LEU A 259 -29.80 -4.58 20.58
N TYR A 260 -28.49 -4.73 20.40
CA TYR A 260 -27.67 -5.66 21.19
C TYR A 260 -27.66 -5.28 22.68
N PHE A 261 -27.43 -4.01 23.02
CA PHE A 261 -27.44 -3.55 24.42
C PHE A 261 -28.84 -3.60 25.03
N MET A 262 -29.89 -3.32 24.26
CA MET A 262 -31.28 -3.49 24.69
C MET A 262 -31.63 -4.95 24.96
N GLN A 263 -31.23 -5.87 24.07
CA GLN A 263 -31.44 -7.31 24.27
C GLN A 263 -30.69 -7.78 25.51
N LEU A 264 -29.43 -7.37 25.67
CA LEU A 264 -28.63 -7.69 26.84
C LEU A 264 -29.35 -7.22 28.11
N GLN A 265 -29.76 -5.96 28.17
CA GLN A 265 -30.46 -5.38 29.33
C GLN A 265 -31.77 -6.12 29.68
N ASN A 266 -32.49 -6.62 28.68
CA ASN A 266 -33.71 -7.41 28.88
C ASN A 266 -33.46 -8.85 29.38
N TYR A 267 -32.22 -9.37 29.29
CA TYR A 267 -31.86 -10.68 29.85
C TYR A 267 -31.32 -10.59 31.29
N TRP A 268 -31.01 -9.39 31.79
CA TRP A 268 -30.49 -9.16 33.15
C TRP A 268 -31.56 -8.67 34.15
N LEU A 269 -32.80 -8.44 33.70
CA LEU A 269 -33.99 -8.13 34.50
C LEU A 269 -34.94 -9.34 34.52
#